data_AF-A0A5E4CXZ1-F1
#
_entry.id   AF-A0A5E4CXZ1-F1
#
_cell.length_a   1.000
_cell.length_b   1.000
_cell.length_c   1.000
_cell.angle_alpha   90.00
_cell.angle_beta   90.00
_cell.angle_gamma   90.00
#
_symmetry.space_group_name_H-M   'P 1'
#
loop_
_entity.id
_entity.type
_entity.pdbx_description
1 polymer ?
#
loop_
_entity_poly.entity_id
_entity_poly.type
_entity_poly.pdbx_seq_one_letter_code
_entity_poly.pdbx_strand_id
1 'polypeptide(L)'
;YGNSSRNYAVRVGDYHTLVLEEFEEEIGVQQVVMHQQYRPDSSDHDIALVRLQGPEEQCARLSSHVLPACLPLQRERPQKTASNCYITGWGDTGNISSPRNRQEGWARLLLSSRQEDRKWVQA
;
A
#
# COMPACT_ATOMS: atom_id res chain seq x y z
N TYR A 1 -0.81 16.08 8.63
CA TYR A 1 -1.84 15.05 8.43
C TYR A 1 -1.32 13.72 8.96
N GLY A 2 -2.17 12.84 9.51
CA GLY A 2 -1.80 11.42 9.75
C GLY A 2 -1.31 11.00 11.15
N ASN A 3 -1.40 11.83 12.21
CA ASN A 3 -0.96 11.39 13.57
C ASN A 3 -2.05 10.71 14.41
N SER A 4 -3.31 10.75 13.98
CA SER A 4 -4.45 10.25 14.77
C SER A 4 -4.71 8.79 14.45
N SER A 5 -3.95 7.89 15.10
CA SER A 5 -4.09 6.44 14.92
C SER A 5 -5.51 5.92 15.20
N ARG A 6 -6.26 6.59 16.09
CA ARG A 6 -7.64 6.22 16.46
C ARG A 6 -8.66 6.33 15.33
N ASN A 7 -8.34 7.07 14.27
CA ASN A 7 -9.24 7.27 13.14
C ASN A 7 -9.04 6.22 12.03
N TYR A 8 -8.12 5.28 12.22
CA TYR A 8 -7.72 4.32 11.20
C TYR A 8 -7.82 2.90 11.73
N ALA A 9 -8.29 2.01 10.84
CA ALA A 9 -8.18 0.57 10.96
C ALA A 9 -7.55 0.04 9.67
N VAL A 10 -6.84 -1.08 9.78
CA VAL A 10 -6.29 -1.81 8.64
C VAL A 10 -7.09 -3.09 8.49
N ARG A 11 -7.62 -3.32 7.29
CA ARG A 11 -8.31 -4.55 6.94
C ARG A 11 -7.42 -5.40 6.05
N VAL A 12 -7.19 -6.64 6.46
CA VAL A 12 -6.43 -7.64 5.70
C VAL A 12 -7.36 -8.76 5.23
N GLY A 13 -6.97 -9.47 4.16
CA GLY A 13 -7.76 -10.58 3.61
C GLY A 13 -8.99 -10.18 2.78
N ASP A 14 -9.25 -8.88 2.63
CA ASP A 14 -10.37 -8.33 1.86
C ASP A 14 -10.18 -8.56 0.34
N TYR A 15 -11.24 -8.96 -0.34
CA TYR A 15 -11.37 -8.94 -1.79
C TYR A 15 -12.52 -8.02 -2.25
N HIS A 16 -13.65 -7.97 -1.54
CA HIS A 16 -14.80 -7.14 -1.85
C HIS A 16 -15.14 -6.12 -0.74
N THR A 17 -14.76 -4.85 -0.95
CA THR A 17 -14.87 -3.71 0.01
C THR A 17 -16.20 -3.46 0.74
N LEU A 18 -17.34 -4.01 0.27
CA LEU A 18 -18.65 -3.88 0.92
C LEU A 18 -19.24 -5.19 1.48
N VAL A 19 -18.64 -6.34 1.15
CA VAL A 19 -19.18 -7.64 1.54
C VAL A 19 -18.20 -8.19 2.56
N LEU A 20 -18.68 -8.50 3.76
CA LEU A 20 -17.84 -9.11 4.78
C LEU A 20 -17.53 -10.56 4.38
N GLU A 21 -16.25 -10.86 4.18
CA GLU A 21 -15.74 -12.19 3.86
C GLU A 21 -15.16 -12.87 5.12
N GLU A 22 -15.19 -14.21 5.15
CA GLU A 22 -14.73 -15.01 6.32
C GLU A 22 -13.24 -14.80 6.65
N PHE A 23 -12.44 -14.44 5.65
CA PHE A 23 -11.00 -14.28 5.76
C PHE A 23 -10.57 -12.85 6.11
N GLU A 24 -11.53 -11.93 6.26
CA GLU A 24 -11.25 -10.54 6.64
C GLU A 24 -10.90 -10.43 8.13
N GLU A 25 -9.90 -9.62 8.41
CA GLU A 25 -9.55 -9.20 9.76
C GLU A 25 -9.38 -7.68 9.78
N GLU A 26 -10.11 -7.00 10.67
CA GLU A 26 -10.00 -5.56 10.87
C GLU A 26 -9.22 -5.28 12.16
N ILE A 27 -8.10 -4.56 12.02
CA ILE A 27 -7.10 -4.39 13.06
C ILE A 27 -6.91 -2.89 13.32
N GLY A 28 -6.99 -2.48 14.58
CA GLY A 28 -6.77 -1.09 14.97
C GLY A 28 -5.33 -0.64 14.70
N VAL A 29 -5.13 0.66 14.46
CA VAL A 29 -3.78 1.23 14.33
C VAL A 29 -3.26 1.64 15.71
N GLN A 30 -2.06 1.17 16.07
CA GLN A 30 -1.37 1.56 17.29
C GLN A 30 -0.64 2.89 17.08
N GLN A 31 0.12 2.98 15.98
CA GLN A 31 0.95 4.14 15.67
C GLN A 31 1.16 4.28 14.16
N VAL A 32 1.22 5.52 13.69
CA VAL A 32 1.67 5.88 12.34
C VAL A 32 3.02 6.58 12.47
N VAL A 33 4.04 6.05 11.79
CA VAL A 33 5.41 6.60 11.75
C VAL A 33 5.68 7.15 10.36
N MET A 34 5.53 8.46 10.21
CA MET A 34 5.82 9.16 8.96
C MET A 34 7.33 9.21 8.71
N HIS A 35 7.74 9.16 7.45
CA HIS A 35 9.14 9.39 7.11
C HIS A 35 9.60 10.78 7.58
N GLN A 36 10.72 10.84 8.30
CA GLN A 36 11.19 12.08 8.95
C GLN A 36 11.46 13.23 7.98
N GLN A 37 11.74 12.90 6.71
CA GLN A 37 12.01 13.87 5.64
C GLN A 37 10.82 14.08 4.70
N TYR A 38 9.62 13.58 5.05
CA TYR A 38 8.42 13.79 4.24
C TYR A 38 8.14 15.27 4.04
N ARG A 39 7.95 15.68 2.78
CA ARG A 39 7.62 17.06 2.39
C ARG A 39 6.23 17.09 1.77
N PRO A 40 5.22 17.66 2.43
CA PRO A 40 3.83 17.63 1.92
C PRO A 40 3.66 18.44 0.63
N ASP A 41 4.40 19.53 0.45
CA ASP A 41 4.27 20.39 -0.73
C ASP A 41 4.81 19.72 -2.01
N SER A 42 5.77 18.83 -1.85
CA SER A 42 6.42 18.13 -2.96
C SER A 42 6.05 16.64 -3.02
N SER A 43 5.45 16.05 -1.99
CA SER A 43 5.34 14.60 -1.85
C SER A 43 6.69 13.87 -1.92
N ASP A 44 7.79 14.53 -1.57
CA ASP A 44 9.07 13.85 -1.45
C ASP A 44 9.08 12.98 -0.19
N HIS A 45 9.65 11.78 -0.29
CA HIS A 45 9.64 10.75 0.76
C HIS A 45 8.24 10.35 1.23
N ASP A 46 7.32 10.17 0.29
CA ASP A 46 5.93 9.74 0.53
C ASP A 46 5.87 8.26 0.93
N ILE A 47 6.27 7.97 2.17
CA ILE A 47 6.22 6.65 2.79
C ILE A 47 6.01 6.77 4.30
N ALA A 48 5.23 5.85 4.86
CA ALA A 48 5.01 5.76 6.30
C ALA A 48 4.90 4.29 6.72
N LEU A 49 5.25 4.01 7.98
CA LEU A 49 5.03 2.71 8.60
C LEU A 49 3.81 2.78 9.52
N VAL A 50 2.95 1.78 9.44
CA VAL A 50 1.78 1.64 10.31
C VAL A 50 2.01 0.45 11.24
N ARG A 51 2.08 0.73 12.55
CA ARG A 51 2.13 -0.31 13.58
C ARG A 51 0.71 -0.69 13.95
N LEU A 52 0.36 -1.96 13.73
CA LEU A 52 -0.94 -2.52 14.07
C LEU A 52 -1.07 -2.76 15.58
N GLN A 53 -2.29 -2.67 16.11
CA GLN A 53 -2.60 -3.06 17.48
C GLN A 53 -2.53 -4.57 17.63
N GLY A 54 -1.90 -5.05 18.70
CA GLY A 54 -1.80 -6.47 19.02
C GLY A 54 -0.61 -6.77 19.92
N PRO A 55 -0.48 -8.01 20.41
CA PRO A 55 0.73 -8.51 21.04
C PRO A 55 1.93 -8.40 20.08
N GLU A 56 3.13 -8.30 20.63
CA GLU A 56 4.36 -8.30 19.84
C GLU A 56 4.43 -9.58 18.98
N GLU A 57 4.77 -9.41 17.70
CA GLU A 57 4.77 -10.44 16.64
C GLU A 57 3.43 -11.08 16.23
N GLN A 58 2.29 -10.70 16.86
CA GLN A 58 0.98 -11.32 16.62
C GLN A 58 -0.11 -10.28 16.37
N CYS A 59 0.13 -9.35 15.44
CA CYS A 59 -0.81 -8.27 15.14
C CYS A 59 -1.78 -8.58 13.99
N ALA A 60 -1.48 -9.55 13.13
CA ALA A 60 -2.36 -10.02 12.06
C ALA A 60 -2.23 -11.54 11.91
N ARG A 61 -3.35 -12.24 11.68
CA ARG A 61 -3.32 -13.70 11.53
C ARG A 61 -2.95 -14.10 10.10
N LEU A 62 -1.73 -14.61 9.93
CA LEU A 62 -1.29 -15.12 8.63
C LEU A 62 -2.13 -16.31 8.16
N SER A 63 -2.45 -16.34 6.87
CA SER A 63 -3.25 -17.38 6.22
C SER A 63 -2.97 -17.43 4.72
N SER A 64 -3.67 -18.28 3.97
CA SER A 64 -3.60 -18.26 2.50
C SER A 64 -4.10 -16.95 1.87
N HIS A 65 -4.84 -16.13 2.62
CA HIS A 65 -5.39 -14.84 2.16
C HIS A 65 -4.66 -13.62 2.77
N VAL A 66 -3.77 -13.85 3.74
CA VAL A 66 -3.02 -12.81 4.46
C VAL A 66 -1.56 -13.23 4.56
N LEU A 67 -0.72 -12.63 3.70
CA LEU A 67 0.72 -12.85 3.65
C LEU A 67 1.45 -11.50 3.51
N PRO A 68 2.63 -11.35 4.12
CA PRO A 68 3.43 -10.14 3.96
C PRO A 68 4.02 -10.05 2.55
N ALA A 69 4.14 -8.84 2.03
CA ALA A 69 4.91 -8.57 0.82
C ALA A 69 6.41 -8.56 1.15
N CYS A 70 7.24 -8.98 0.19
CA CYS A 70 8.70 -8.92 0.32
C CYS A 70 9.19 -7.48 0.18
N LEU A 71 10.19 -7.10 0.98
CA LEU A 71 10.93 -5.87 0.76
C LEU A 71 12.06 -6.09 -0.27
N PRO A 72 12.41 -5.08 -1.07
CA PRO A 72 13.58 -5.14 -1.92
C PRO A 72 14.86 -5.28 -1.08
N LEU A 73 15.87 -5.93 -1.66
CA LEU A 73 17.17 -6.06 -0.99
C LEU A 73 17.84 -4.69 -0.83
N GLN A 74 18.72 -4.60 0.17
CA GLN A 74 19.43 -3.35 0.41
C GLN A 74 20.23 -2.93 -0.84
N ARG A 75 19.95 -1.71 -1.34
CA ARG A 75 20.56 -1.15 -2.57
C ARG A 75 20.19 -1.88 -3.86
N GLU A 76 19.16 -2.73 -3.84
CA GLU A 76 18.55 -3.24 -5.06
C GLU A 76 18.07 -2.06 -5.91
N ARG A 77 18.42 -2.09 -7.18
CA ARG A 77 18.00 -1.07 -8.13
C ARG A 77 16.94 -1.67 -9.04
N PRO A 78 15.82 -0.96 -9.29
CA PRO A 78 14.85 -1.43 -10.26
C PRO A 78 15.54 -1.61 -11.60
N GLN A 79 15.23 -2.71 -12.29
CA GLN A 79 15.83 -2.99 -13.59
C GLN A 79 15.40 -1.91 -14.59
N LYS A 80 16.38 -1.35 -15.32
CA LYS A 80 16.13 -0.31 -16.34
C LYS A 80 15.44 -0.84 -17.59
N THR A 81 15.57 -2.13 -17.84
CA THR A 81 14.77 -2.82 -18.84
C THR A 81 13.36 -2.92 -18.28
N ALA A 82 12.40 -2.28 -18.96
CA ALA A 82 11.00 -2.19 -18.57
C ALA A 82 10.42 -3.52 -18.06
N SER A 83 10.59 -3.76 -16.77
CA SER A 83 9.96 -4.85 -16.06
C SER A 83 8.52 -4.42 -15.83
N ASN A 84 7.59 -5.18 -16.38
CA ASN A 84 6.18 -5.01 -16.06
C ASN A 84 6.02 -5.29 -14.56
N CYS A 85 5.49 -4.32 -13.83
CA CYS A 85 5.09 -4.47 -12.44
C CYS A 85 3.59 -4.65 -12.38
N TYR A 86 3.10 -5.25 -11.30
CA TYR A 86 1.68 -5.31 -11.01
C TYR A 86 1.29 -4.12 -10.13
N ILE A 87 0.17 -3.50 -10.48
CA ILE A 87 -0.55 -2.56 -9.62
C ILE A 87 -1.86 -3.21 -9.22
N THR A 88 -2.21 -3.14 -7.94
CA THR A 88 -3.41 -3.75 -7.40
C THR A 88 -4.16 -2.79 -6.49
N GLY A 89 -5.47 -2.96 -6.36
CA GLY A 89 -6.28 -2.19 -5.42
C GLY A 89 -7.74 -2.04 -5.82
N TRP A 90 -8.45 -1.17 -5.11
CA TRP A 90 -9.89 -0.86 -5.29
C TRP A 90 -10.12 0.58 -5.73
N GLY A 91 -9.06 1.28 -6.14
CA GLY A 91 -9.12 2.67 -6.57
C GLY A 91 -10.00 2.88 -7.80
N ASP A 92 -10.40 4.13 -8.03
CA ASP A 92 -11.18 4.51 -9.21
C ASP A 92 -10.48 4.11 -10.51
N THR A 93 -11.21 3.41 -11.38
CA THR A 93 -10.75 2.94 -12.70
C THR A 93 -11.20 3.85 -13.85
N GLY A 94 -11.77 5.02 -13.54
CA GLY A 94 -12.33 5.95 -14.52
C GLY A 94 -13.79 5.65 -14.91
N ASN A 95 -14.46 4.82 -14.10
CA ASN A 95 -15.88 4.52 -14.23
C ASN A 95 -16.70 5.37 -13.23
N ILE A 96 -18.02 5.36 -13.36
CA ILE A 96 -18.94 6.11 -12.47
C ILE A 96 -18.77 5.73 -10.99
N SER A 97 -18.28 4.52 -10.71
CA SER A 97 -18.00 4.02 -9.37
C SER A 97 -16.72 3.23 -9.31
N SER A 98 -15.97 3.36 -8.21
CA SER A 98 -14.85 2.48 -7.91
C SER A 98 -15.28 1.00 -7.88
N PRO A 99 -14.45 0.10 -8.41
CA PRO A 99 -14.72 -1.33 -8.37
C PRO A 99 -14.80 -1.81 -6.92
N ARG A 100 -15.81 -2.64 -6.65
CA ARG A 100 -16.01 -3.24 -5.32
C ARG A 100 -15.01 -4.34 -5.03
N ASN A 101 -14.63 -5.08 -6.06
CA ASN A 101 -13.65 -6.16 -6.04
C ASN A 101 -12.24 -5.62 -6.30
N ARG A 102 -11.23 -6.27 -5.70
CA ARG A 102 -9.83 -5.96 -5.97
C ARG A 102 -9.51 -6.14 -7.45
N GLN A 103 -8.89 -5.14 -8.04
CA GLN A 103 -8.41 -5.17 -9.41
C GLN A 103 -6.90 -5.34 -9.44
N GLU A 104 -6.38 -5.84 -10.56
CA GLU A 104 -4.96 -5.90 -10.87
C GLU A 104 -4.70 -5.48 -12.32
N GLY A 105 -3.55 -4.87 -12.57
CA GLY A 105 -3.14 -4.44 -13.89
C GLY A 105 -1.64 -4.41 -14.03
N TRP A 106 -1.17 -4.48 -15.28
CA TRP A 106 0.25 -4.30 -15.60
C TRP A 106 0.56 -2.80 -15.68
N ALA A 107 1.68 -2.41 -15.10
CA ALA A 107 2.22 -1.06 -15.22
C ALA A 107 3.69 -1.12 -15.62
N ARG A 108 4.10 -0.20 -16.49
CA ARG A 108 5.49 -0.05 -16.88
C ARG A 108 6.19 0.85 -15.88
N LEU A 109 7.26 0.34 -15.24
CA LEU A 109 8.08 1.19 -14.39
C LEU A 109 8.86 2.19 -15.26
N LEU A 110 8.49 3.46 -15.18
CA LEU A 110 9.18 4.53 -15.90
C LEU A 110 10.33 5.05 -15.03
N LEU A 111 11.53 4.50 -15.16
CA LEU A 111 12.70 5.08 -14.49
C LEU A 111 13.06 6.41 -15.15
N SER A 112 12.43 7.48 -14.68
CA SER A 112 12.72 8.82 -15.15
C SER A 112 14.15 9.23 -14.78
N SER A 113 14.90 9.69 -15.79
CA SER A 113 16.11 10.50 -15.62
C SER A 113 15.83 12.01 -15.71
N ARG A 114 14.55 12.41 -15.76
CA ARG A 114 14.11 13.80 -15.91
C ARG A 114 12.98 14.14 -14.95
N GLN A 115 13.23 15.14 -14.13
CA GLN A 115 12.48 15.53 -12.93
C GLN A 115 11.06 16.09 -13.16
N GLU A 116 10.41 15.84 -14.31
CA GLU A 116 9.19 16.58 -14.71
C GLU A 116 7.89 15.78 -14.80
N ASP A 117 7.88 14.44 -14.80
CA ASP A 117 6.62 13.68 -14.78
C ASP A 117 6.39 13.00 -13.44
N ARG A 118 5.86 13.78 -12.48
CA ARG A 118 5.46 13.33 -11.14
C ARG A 118 4.10 12.64 -11.16
N LYS A 119 4.07 11.38 -11.56
CA LYS A 119 3.07 10.39 -11.11
C LYS A 119 3.77 9.05 -10.96
N TRP A 120 4.27 8.77 -9.76
CA TRP A 120 4.86 7.49 -9.45
C TRP A 120 3.78 6.52 -8.97
N VAL A 121 3.82 5.31 -9.53
CA VAL A 121 3.23 4.10 -8.98
C VAL A 121 4.20 3.61 -7.90
N GLN A 122 3.70 3.36 -6.68
CA GLN A 122 4.45 2.70 -5.61
C GLN A 122 3.65 1.50 -5.13
N ALA A 123 4.35 0.37 -4.99
CA ALA A 123 3.89 -0.84 -4.31
C ALA A 123 4.19 -0.74 -2.81
#